data_AF-A0A967T9J7-F1
#
_entry.id   AF-A0A967T9J7-F1
#
_cell.length_a   1.000
_cell.length_b   1.000
_cell.length_c   1.000
_cell.angle_alpha   90.00
_cell.angle_beta   90.00
_cell.angle_gamma   90.00
#
_symmetry.space_group_name_H-M   'P 1'
#
loop_
_entity.id
_entity.type
_entity.pdbx_description
1 polymer ?
#
loop_
_entity_poly.entity_id
_entity_poly.type
_entity_poly.pdbx_seq_one_letter_code
_entity_poly.pdbx_strand_id
1 'polypeptide(L)' 'IENKLHWSLDVTFGEDQSRVRTGHAAENLARLRRTAHSLLKREHTCKRGIKTKRLRAGWDNEYLLRVLQS' A
#
# COMPACT_ATOMS: atom_id res chain seq x y z
N ILE A 1 14.19 -9.68 13.38
CA ILE A 1 13.52 -10.67 12.50
C ILE A 1 12.57 -9.91 11.61
N GLU A 2 12.86 -9.85 10.31
CA GLU A 2 12.09 -9.10 9.32
C GLU A 2 10.93 -9.97 8.81
N ASN A 3 9.70 -9.52 9.00
CA ASN A 3 8.51 -10.29 8.63
C ASN A 3 8.19 -10.10 7.13
N LYS A 4 7.65 -11.09 6.44
CA LYS A 4 7.34 -11.01 4.97
C LYS A 4 6.47 -9.80 4.59
N LEU A 5 5.68 -9.30 5.54
CA LEU A 5 4.90 -8.08 5.41
C LEU A 5 5.77 -6.82 5.30
N HIS A 6 6.86 -6.74 6.07
CA HIS A 6 7.80 -5.62 6.06
C HIS A 6 8.47 -5.49 4.70
N TRP A 7 9.06 -6.57 4.18
CA TRP A 7 9.68 -6.57 2.83
C TRP A 7 8.69 -6.17 1.72
N SER A 8 7.44 -6.63 1.81
CA SER A 8 6.42 -6.26 0.81
C SER A 8 5.99 -4.79 0.92
N LEU A 9 5.95 -4.22 2.13
CA LEU A 9 5.68 -2.81 2.34
C LEU A 9 6.84 -1.95 1.82
N ASP A 10 8.09 -2.33 2.09
CA ASP A 10 9.28 -1.64 1.61
C ASP A 10 9.37 -1.59 0.08
N VAL A 11 9.18 -2.73 -0.59
CA VAL A 11 9.29 -2.80 -2.07
C VAL A 11 8.08 -2.18 -2.77
N THR A 12 6.89 -2.24 -2.16
CA THR A 12 5.66 -1.75 -2.80
C THR A 12 5.43 -0.26 -2.55
N PHE A 13 5.79 0.26 -1.37
CA PHE A 13 5.53 1.64 -0.95
C PHE A 13 6.79 2.50 -0.78
N GLY A 14 7.99 1.93 -0.93
CA GLY A 14 9.25 2.67 -0.82
C GLY A 14 9.50 3.20 0.60
N GLU A 15 9.17 2.39 1.61
CA GLU A 15 9.24 2.79 3.02
C GLU A 15 10.68 3.14 3.45
N ASP A 16 11.69 2.38 3.05
CA ASP A 16 13.11 2.71 3.24
C ASP A 16 13.53 4.09 2.71
N GLN A 17 12.95 4.53 1.59
CA GLN A 17 13.25 5.84 0.99
C GLN A 17 12.45 7.00 1.62
N SER A 18 11.53 6.69 2.54
CA SER A 18 10.65 7.68 3.19
C SER A 18 11.43 8.52 4.19
N ARG A 19 11.72 9.80 3.86
CA ARG A 19 12.45 10.74 4.76
C ARG A 19 11.61 11.29 5.92
N VAL A 20 10.44 10.70 6.18
CA VAL A 20 9.51 11.15 7.21
C VAL A 20 10.06 10.77 8.58
N ARG A 21 10.56 11.78 9.32
CA ARG A 21 11.26 11.60 10.60
C ARG A 21 10.69 12.42 11.75
N THR A 22 9.56 13.11 11.53
CA THR A 22 9.00 14.06 12.49
C THR A 22 7.83 13.45 13.26
N GLY A 23 7.89 13.50 14.59
CA GLY A 23 6.81 13.09 15.48
C GLY A 23 6.29 11.66 15.21
N HIS A 24 4.97 11.49 15.18
CA HIS A 24 4.32 10.20 14.93
C HIS A 24 4.13 9.86 13.44
N ALA A 25 4.73 10.65 12.53
CA ALA A 25 4.45 10.51 11.11
C ALA A 25 4.93 9.16 10.52
N ALA A 26 6.04 8.60 11.02
CA ALA A 26 6.51 7.28 10.61
C ALA A 26 5.51 6.17 10.99
N GLU A 27 5.00 6.19 12.22
CA GLU A 27 4.01 5.21 12.69
C GLU A 27 2.68 5.35 11.95
N ASN A 28 2.21 6.59 11.76
CA ASN A 28 0.97 6.87 11.02
C ASN A 28 1.06 6.37 9.58
N LEU A 29 2.18 6.63 8.90
CA LEU A 29 2.41 6.12 7.55
C LEU A 29 2.50 4.59 7.50
N ALA A 30 3.17 3.96 8.47
CA ALA A 30 3.22 2.51 8.54
C ALA A 30 1.83 1.89 8.70
N ARG A 31 0.95 2.50 9.52
CA ARG A 31 -0.46 2.08 9.65
C ARG A 31 -1.21 2.25 8.33
N LEU A 32 -1.10 3.41 7.68
CA LEU A 32 -1.75 3.68 6.38
C LEU A 32 -1.30 2.71 5.29
N ARG A 33 0.01 2.44 5.18
CA ARG A 33 0.57 1.50 4.21
C ARG A 33 0.05 0.08 4.44
N ARG A 34 -0.03 -0.36 5.71
CA ARG A 34 -0.65 -1.65 6.06
C ARG A 34 -2.12 -1.73 5.65
N THR A 35 -2.90 -0.68 5.93
CA THR A 35 -4.31 -0.63 5.51
C THR A 35 -4.44 -0.69 3.99
N ALA A 36 -3.68 0.12 3.26
CA ALA A 36 -3.70 0.13 1.79
C ALA A 36 -3.27 -1.23 1.21
N HIS A 37 -2.25 -1.87 1.78
CA HIS A 37 -1.81 -3.20 1.36
C HIS A 37 -2.91 -4.25 1.55
N SER A 38 -3.60 -4.23 2.69
CA SER A 38 -4.73 -5.13 2.97
C SER A 38 -5.89 -4.95 1.97
N LEU A 39 -6.26 -3.70 1.66
CA LEU A 39 -7.30 -3.40 0.67
C LEU A 39 -6.93 -3.92 -0.72
N LEU A 40 -5.71 -3.65 -1.18
CA LEU A 40 -5.21 -4.10 -2.49
C LEU A 40 -5.10 -5.63 -2.60
N LYS A 41 -4.92 -6.32 -1.47
CA LYS A 41 -4.89 -7.79 -1.40
C LYS A 41 -6.30 -8.40 -1.48
N ARG A 42 -7.31 -7.69 -0.93
CA ARG A 42 -8.74 -8.07 -0.98
C ARG A 42 -9.41 -7.75 -2.31
N GLU A 43 -8.85 -6.81 -3.07
CA GLU A 43 -9.36 -6.51 -4.41
C GLU A 43 -9.01 -7.67 -5.38
N HIS A 44 -10.01 -8.35 -5.94
CA HIS A 44 -9.79 -9.54 -6.79
C HIS A 44 -10.13 -9.35 -8.28
N THR A 45 -10.68 -8.20 -8.67
CA THR A 45 -11.06 -7.92 -10.07
C THR A 45 -9.85 -7.71 -10.97
N CYS A 46 -8.72 -7.24 -10.43
CA CYS A 46 -7.46 -7.13 -11.17
C CYS A 46 -6.51 -8.30 -10.86
N LYS A 47 -6.25 -9.17 -11.83
CA LYS A 47 -5.26 -10.27 -11.71
C LYS A 47 -3.81 -9.77 -11.93
N ARG A 48 -3.38 -8.76 -11.18
CA ARG A 48 -2.03 -8.17 -11.23
C ARG A 48 -1.40 -8.10 -9.84
N GLY A 49 -0.08 -7.87 -9.80
CA GLY A 49 0.63 -7.67 -8.54
C GLY A 49 0.20 -6.40 -7.81
N ILE A 50 0.41 -6.37 -6.49
CA ILE A 50 -0.03 -5.27 -5.59
C ILE A 50 0.53 -3.91 -6.05
N LYS A 51 1.78 -3.87 -6.53
CA LYS A 51 2.39 -2.65 -7.09
C LYS A 51 1.60 -2.09 -8.27
N THR A 52 1.21 -2.94 -9.23
CA THR A 52 0.42 -2.53 -10.40
C THR A 52 -0.98 -2.10 -9.99
N LYS A 53 -1.62 -2.79 -9.05
CA LYS A 53 -2.92 -2.38 -8.50
C LYS A 53 -2.83 -1.00 -7.83
N ARG A 54 -1.77 -0.77 -7.04
CA ARG A 54 -1.52 0.54 -6.41
C ARG A 54 -1.38 1.65 -7.44
N LEU A 55 -0.60 1.42 -8.51
CA LEU A 55 -0.43 2.41 -9.59
C LEU A 55 -1.75 2.67 -10.32
N ARG A 56 -2.51 1.61 -10.64
CA ARG A 56 -3.82 1.74 -11.27
C ARG A 56 -4.77 2.56 -10.41
N ALA A 57 -4.83 2.30 -9.10
CA ALA A 57 -5.64 3.09 -8.18
C ALA A 57 -5.19 4.56 -8.09
N GLY A 58 -3.96 4.89 -8.50
CA GLY A 58 -3.51 6.28 -8.63
C GLY A 58 -3.86 6.95 -9.96
N TRP A 59 -4.28 6.19 -10.98
CA TRP A 59 -4.59 6.70 -12.33
C TRP A 59 -6.07 6.56 -12.71
N ASP A 60 -6.79 5.66 -12.05
CA ASP A 60 -8.17 5.28 -12.34
C ASP A 60 -9.00 5.42 -11.05
N ASN A 61 -9.81 6.48 -10.98
CA ASN A 61 -10.62 6.79 -9.81
C ASN A 61 -11.74 5.76 -9.57
N GLU A 62 -12.28 5.14 -10.62
CA GLU A 62 -13.29 4.09 -10.47
C GLU A 62 -12.66 2.84 -9.84
N TYR A 63 -11.47 2.48 -10.29
CA TYR A 63 -10.71 1.39 -9.68
C TYR A 63 -10.27 1.72 -8.25
N LEU A 64 -9.88 2.96 -7.96
CA LEU A 64 -9.60 3.42 -6.60
C LEU A 64 -10.81 3.21 -5.68
N LEU A 65 -11.99 3.66 -6.08
CA LEU A 65 -13.22 3.50 -5.31
C LEU A 65 -13.52 2.02 -5.06
N ARG A 66 -13.33 1.16 -6.07
CA ARG A 66 -13.47 -0.28 -5.91
C ARG A 66 -12.51 -0.86 -4.86
N VAL A 67 -11.24 -0.47 -4.88
CA VAL A 67 -10.24 -0.89 -3.88
C VAL A 67 -10.67 -0.44 -2.47
N LEU A 68 -11.23 0.76 -2.33
CA LEU A 68 -11.69 1.29 -1.03
C LEU A 68 -12.96 0.62 -0.52
N GLN A 69 -13.78 0.06 -1.41
CA GLN A 69 -15.00 -0.69 -1.09
C GLN A 69 -14.77 -2.21 -0.91
N SER A 70 -13.53 -2.70 -1.05
CA SER A 70 -13.15 -4.13 -1.00
C SER A 70 -13.06 -4.72 0.42
#